data_AF-J2IEF2-F1
#
_entry.id   AF-J2IEF2-F1
#
_cell.length_a   1.000
_cell.length_b   1.000
_cell.length_c   1.000
_cell.angle_alpha   90.00
_cell.angle_beta   90.00
_cell.angle_gamma   90.00
#
_symmetry.space_group_name_H-M   'P 1'
#
loop_
_entity.id
_entity.type
_entity.pdbx_description
1 polymer ?
#
loop_
_entity_poly.entity_id
_entity_poly.type
_entity_poly.pdbx_seq_one_letter_code
_entity_poly.pdbx_strand_id
1 'polypeptide(L)'
;MSLCYSQLTLPDRRRLFHLRERKVSVSEIARQLGRHRSTIYRELKRNTFQDHEFPEYSGYYSGIANDMSKERRRRLRKLRRHRTRPLICALSLCVDCPTIP
;
A
#
# COMPACT_ATOMS: atom_id res chain seq x y z
N MET A 1 -21.76 12.40 1.28
CA MET A 1 -21.63 10.93 1.20
C MET A 1 -20.18 10.55 1.42
N SER A 2 -19.87 9.86 2.52
CA SER A 2 -18.51 9.40 2.83
C SER A 2 -18.07 8.42 1.74
N LEU A 3 -17.00 8.75 1.01
CA LEU A 3 -16.33 7.82 0.10
C LEU A 3 -15.65 6.77 0.98
N CYS A 4 -16.42 5.76 1.40
CA CYS A 4 -15.89 4.62 2.13
C CYS A 4 -14.69 4.07 1.34
N TYR A 5 -13.55 4.06 2.01
CA TYR A 5 -12.29 3.64 1.42
C TYR A 5 -12.42 2.20 0.90
N SER A 6 -12.40 2.05 -0.43
CA SER A 6 -12.46 0.75 -1.11
C SER A 6 -11.07 0.32 -1.53
N GLN A 7 -10.73 -0.92 -1.19
CA GLN A 7 -9.48 -1.53 -1.60
C GLN A 7 -9.51 -1.85 -3.09
N LEU A 8 -8.39 -1.67 -3.79
CA LEU A 8 -8.23 -2.29 -5.10
C LEU A 8 -8.35 -3.81 -4.95
N THR A 9 -9.17 -4.40 -5.81
CA THR A 9 -9.31 -5.85 -5.91
C THR A 9 -8.24 -6.43 -6.84
N LEU A 10 -8.05 -7.76 -6.84
CA LEU A 10 -7.16 -8.42 -7.80
C LEU A 10 -7.55 -8.16 -9.28
N PRO A 11 -8.84 -8.24 -9.69
CA PRO A 11 -9.22 -7.91 -11.06
C PRO A 11 -8.93 -6.44 -11.42
N ASP A 12 -9.12 -5.50 -10.49
CA ASP A 12 -8.75 -4.10 -10.72
C ASP A 12 -7.24 -3.96 -11.00
N ARG A 13 -6.40 -4.70 -10.26
CA ARG A 13 -4.94 -4.73 -10.49
C ARG A 13 -4.55 -5.37 -11.81
N ARG A 14 -5.23 -6.44 -12.23
CA ARG A 14 -5.02 -7.08 -13.55
C ARG A 14 -5.39 -6.12 -14.68
N ARG A 15 -6.52 -5.42 -14.57
CA ARG A 15 -6.91 -4.37 -15.53
C ARG A 15 -5.89 -3.25 -15.56
N LEU A 16 -5.44 -2.75 -14.41
CA LEU A 16 -4.37 -1.74 -14.33
C LEU A 16 -3.09 -2.18 -15.06
N PHE A 17 -2.70 -3.45 -14.91
CA PHE A 17 -1.55 -4.03 -15.59
C PHE A 17 -1.71 -3.98 -17.12
N HIS A 18 -2.79 -4.55 -17.66
CA HIS A 18 -3.03 -4.55 -19.11
C HIS A 18 -3.16 -3.14 -19.71
N LEU A 19 -3.74 -2.19 -18.97
CA LEU A 19 -3.84 -0.81 -19.43
C LEU A 19 -2.47 -0.10 -19.44
N ARG A 20 -1.57 -0.46 -18.51
CA ARG A 20 -0.17 0.00 -18.51
C ARG A 20 0.62 -0.60 -19.66
N GLU A 21 0.43 -1.88 -19.99
CA GLU A 21 1.03 -2.50 -21.17
C GLU A 21 0.62 -1.78 -22.46
N ARG A 22 -0.65 -1.37 -22.54
CA ARG A 22 -1.20 -0.56 -23.64
C ARG A 22 -0.79 0.92 -23.60
N LYS A 23 0.07 1.33 -22.65
CA LYS A 23 0.54 2.72 -22.45
C LYS A 23 -0.58 3.75 -22.25
N VAL A 24 -1.72 3.33 -21.69
CA VAL A 24 -2.84 4.22 -21.37
C VAL A 24 -2.46 5.18 -20.25
N SER A 25 -2.91 6.43 -20.32
CA SER A 25 -2.64 7.44 -19.29
C SER A 25 -3.30 7.08 -17.94
N VAL A 26 -2.66 7.44 -16.82
CA VAL A 26 -3.19 7.14 -15.48
C VAL A 26 -4.58 7.75 -15.24
N SER A 27 -4.86 8.90 -15.84
CA SER A 27 -6.17 9.56 -15.77
C SER A 27 -7.27 8.72 -16.42
N GLU A 28 -6.98 8.15 -17.59
CA GLU A 28 -7.92 7.32 -18.33
C GLU A 28 -8.11 5.96 -17.65
N ILE A 29 -7.04 5.39 -17.08
CA ILE A 29 -7.13 4.18 -16.26
C ILE A 29 -8.03 4.39 -15.04
N ALA A 30 -7.89 5.54 -14.37
CA ALA A 30 -8.72 5.89 -13.22
C ALA A 30 -10.21 5.98 -13.61
N ARG A 31 -10.51 6.56 -14.78
CA ARG A 31 -11.86 6.63 -15.36
C ARG A 31 -12.43 5.23 -15.63
N GLN A 32 -11.65 4.35 -16.27
CA GLN A 32 -12.07 2.99 -16.61
C GLN A 32 -12.28 2.09 -15.39
N LEU A 33 -11.47 2.26 -14.34
CA LEU A 33 -11.60 1.51 -13.09
C LEU A 33 -12.65 2.10 -12.14
N GLY A 34 -13.21 3.29 -12.44
CA GLY A 34 -14.09 4.03 -11.53
C GLY A 34 -13.40 4.38 -10.20
N ARG A 35 -12.08 4.60 -10.22
CA ARG A 35 -11.28 4.91 -9.03
C ARG A 35 -10.69 6.30 -9.13
N HIS A 36 -10.39 6.89 -7.97
CA HIS A 36 -9.71 8.19 -7.94
C HIS A 36 -8.27 8.09 -8.48
N ARG A 37 -7.82 9.11 -9.22
CA ARG A 37 -6.46 9.20 -9.80
C ARG A 37 -5.38 8.98 -8.74
N SER A 38 -5.51 9.61 -7.57
CA SER A 38 -4.55 9.44 -6.46
C SER A 38 -4.48 8.01 -5.94
N THR A 39 -5.56 7.23 -6.04
CA THR A 39 -5.55 5.83 -5.64
C THR A 39 -4.68 4.98 -6.57
N ILE A 40 -4.75 5.24 -7.88
CA ILE A 40 -3.89 4.57 -8.88
C ILE A 40 -2.43 4.98 -8.71
N TYR A 41 -2.13 6.27 -8.53
CA TYR A 41 -0.75 6.72 -8.27
C TYR A 41 -0.17 6.09 -6.99
N ARG A 42 -0.97 6.01 -5.92
CA ARG A 42 -0.55 5.37 -4.66
C ARG A 42 -0.34 3.87 -4.79
N GLU A 43 -1.15 3.19 -5.60
CA GLU A 43 -1.00 1.77 -5.90
C GLU A 43 0.30 1.53 -6.67
N LEU A 44 0.53 2.27 -7.75
CA LEU A 44 1.76 2.18 -8.54
C LEU A 44 2.99 2.50 -7.69
N LYS A 45 3.00 3.59 -6.92
CA LYS A 45 4.15 3.97 -6.09
C LYS A 45 4.51 2.92 -5.04
N ARG A 46 3.54 2.20 -4.48
CA ARG A 46 3.77 1.27 -3.36
C ARG A 46 3.99 -0.18 -3.78
N ASN A 47 3.53 -0.55 -4.97
CA ASN A 47 3.51 -1.94 -5.45
C ASN A 47 4.22 -2.10 -6.81
N THR A 48 4.97 -1.09 -7.27
CA THR A 48 5.92 -1.31 -8.37
C THR A 48 7.14 -2.00 -7.80
N PHE A 49 7.49 -3.14 -8.40
CA PHE A 49 8.73 -3.83 -8.08
C PHE A 49 9.86 -3.05 -8.74
N GLN A 50 10.82 -2.61 -7.93
CA GLN A 50 12.03 -1.93 -8.39
C GLN A 50 13.19 -2.74 -7.89
N ASP A 51 14.01 -3.21 -8.83
CA ASP A 51 15.26 -3.89 -8.55
C ASP A 51 16.40 -2.96 -8.97
N HIS A 52 17.33 -2.74 -8.03
CA HIS A 52 18.50 -1.89 -8.26
C HIS A 52 19.58 -2.62 -9.07
N GLU A 53 19.62 -3.94 -9.01
CA GLU A 53 20.60 -4.76 -9.73
C GLU A 53 20.13 -5.02 -11.18
N PHE A 54 18.83 -5.25 -11.36
CA PHE A 54 18.23 -5.54 -12.66
C PHE A 54 17.10 -4.56 -13.00
N PRO A 55 17.43 -3.34 -13.45
CA PRO A 55 16.43 -2.33 -13.78
C PRO A 55 15.50 -2.75 -14.92
N GLU A 56 15.94 -3.64 -15.81
CA GLU A 56 15.14 -4.19 -16.91
C GLU A 56 13.92 -4.99 -16.43
N TYR A 57 14.01 -5.60 -15.24
CA TYR A 57 12.92 -6.38 -14.65
C TYR A 57 12.01 -5.53 -13.76
N SER A 58 12.36 -4.26 -13.54
CA SER A 58 11.58 -3.34 -12.73
C SER A 58 10.25 -3.02 -13.41
N GLY A 59 9.15 -3.35 -12.73
CA GLY A 59 7.83 -3.35 -13.35
C GLY A 59 6.69 -3.40 -12.36
N TYR A 60 5.51 -3.06 -12.86
CA TYR A 60 4.27 -3.28 -12.13
C TYR A 60 3.72 -4.65 -12.51
N TYR A 61 3.63 -5.58 -11.56
CA TYR A 61 3.09 -6.92 -11.78
C TYR A 61 1.87 -7.15 -10.88
N SER A 62 0.73 -7.48 -11.47
CA SER A 62 -0.55 -7.54 -10.74
C SER A 62 -0.59 -8.58 -9.60
N GLY A 63 0.06 -9.74 -9.80
CA GLY A 63 0.19 -10.80 -8.79
C GLY A 63 1.05 -10.34 -7.60
N ILE A 64 2.27 -9.91 -7.88
CA ILE A 64 3.21 -9.39 -6.87
C ILE A 64 2.60 -8.22 -6.10
N ALA A 65 1.97 -7.27 -6.80
CA ALA A 65 1.31 -6.13 -6.17
C ALA A 65 0.20 -6.54 -5.18
N ASN A 66 -0.57 -7.57 -5.52
CA ASN A 66 -1.60 -8.11 -4.64
C ASN A 66 -1.01 -8.82 -3.42
N ASP A 67 0.07 -9.59 -3.61
CA ASP A 67 0.72 -10.31 -2.53
C ASP A 67 1.44 -9.36 -1.57
N MET A 68 2.14 -8.33 -2.08
CA MET A 68 2.68 -7.23 -1.28
C MET A 68 1.60 -6.49 -0.50
N SER A 69 0.42 -6.25 -1.10
CA SER A 69 -0.72 -5.63 -0.42
C SER A 69 -1.27 -6.53 0.70
N LYS A 70 -1.43 -7.83 0.44
CA LYS A 70 -1.86 -8.82 1.43
C LYS A 70 -0.86 -8.95 2.57
N GLU A 71 0.43 -9.03 2.27
CA GLU A 71 1.50 -9.17 3.25
C GLU A 71 1.57 -7.97 4.19
N ARG A 72 1.51 -6.74 3.65
CA ARG A 72 1.42 -5.52 4.48
C ARG A 72 0.20 -5.55 5.41
N ARG A 73 -0.96 -5.99 4.93
CA ARG A 73 -2.16 -6.13 5.79
C ARG A 73 -2.02 -7.24 6.83
N ARG A 74 -1.36 -8.35 6.49
CA ARG A 74 -1.03 -9.43 7.45
C ARG A 74 -0.12 -8.92 8.56
N ARG A 75 0.91 -8.13 8.24
CA ARG A 75 1.79 -7.49 9.23
C ARG A 75 1.02 -6.52 10.14
N LEU A 76 0.19 -5.65 9.56
CA LEU A 76 -0.65 -4.71 10.35
C LEU A 76 -1.64 -5.41 11.29
N ARG A 77 -2.07 -6.64 10.97
CA ARG A 77 -2.92 -7.44 11.88
C ARG A 77 -2.18 -7.88 13.15
N LYS A 78 -0.86 -8.01 13.14
CA LYS A 78 -0.07 -8.38 14.34
C LYS A 78 -0.03 -7.26 15.38
N LEU A 79 -0.14 -5.99 14.98
CA LEU A 79 -0.19 -4.85 15.91
C LEU A 79 -1.50 -4.79 16.75
N ARG A 80 -2.55 -5.51 16.35
CA ARG A 80 -3.88 -5.51 17.00
C ARG A 80 -4.10 -6.64 18.00
N ARG A 81 -3.09 -7.45 18.32
CA ARG A 81 -3.23 -8.61 19.24
C ARG A 81 -2.72 -8.40 20.68
N HIS A 82 -2.21 -7.22 21.04
CA HIS A 82 -1.98 -6.88 22.44
C HIS A 82 -3.20 -6.14 22.99
N ARG A 83 -4.07 -6.89 23.69
CA ARG A 83 -5.38 -6.44 24.18
C ARG A 83 -5.29 -5.70 25.53
N THR A 84 -4.24 -4.92 25.80
CA THR A 84 -4.14 -4.06 26.99
C THR A 84 -3.03 -3.02 26.83
N ARG A 85 -3.38 -1.78 26.52
CA ARG A 85 -2.77 -0.58 27.14
C ARG A 85 -3.87 0.47 27.24
N PRO A 86 -4.58 0.58 28.37
CA PRO A 86 -5.40 1.75 28.62
C PRO A 86 -4.51 2.86 29.17
N LEU A 87 -4.82 4.09 28.74
CA LEU A 87 -4.35 5.38 29.25
C LEU A 87 -2.86 5.67 28.89
N ILE A 88 -2.41 6.88 28.56
CA ILE A 88 -2.80 8.21 29.00
C ILE A 88 -2.38 9.21 27.89
N CYS A 89 -3.24 10.19 27.65
CA CYS A 89 -2.88 11.48 27.06
C CYS A 89 -2.13 12.30 28.13
N ALA A 90 -0.82 12.51 28.00
CA ALA A 90 -0.04 13.54 28.71
C ALA A 90 1.36 13.60 28.06
N LEU A 91 1.71 14.62 27.28
CA LEU A 91 2.47 15.77 27.79
C LEU A 91 3.34 15.45 29.01
N SER A 92 4.64 15.28 28.79
CA SER A 92 5.74 15.68 29.69
C SER A 92 7.01 14.91 29.31
N LEU A 93 8.02 15.69 28.91
CA LEU A 93 9.45 15.63 29.21
C LEU A 93 10.04 14.43 30.00
N CYS A 94 11.37 14.33 29.86
CA CYS A 94 12.37 13.52 30.59
C CYS A 94 12.78 12.27 29.79
N VAL A 95 13.92 12.26 29.08
CA VAL A 95 15.33 12.34 29.58
C VAL A 95 15.65 11.09 30.41
N ASP A 96 16.73 10.41 30.02
CA ASP A 96 17.44 9.30 30.71
C ASP A 96 17.12 7.84 30.31
N CYS A 97 18.04 7.30 29.49
CA CYS A 97 18.66 5.96 29.61
C CYS A 97 19.01 5.65 31.09
N PRO A 98 19.19 4.40 31.61
CA PRO A 98 19.87 3.28 30.94
C PRO A 98 19.48 1.83 31.41
N THR A 99 20.21 0.84 30.85
CA THR A 99 20.64 -0.46 31.45
C THR A 99 19.66 -1.64 31.63
N ILE A 100 19.79 -2.62 30.71
CA ILE A 100 20.22 -4.04 30.85
C ILE A 100 20.11 -4.67 32.26
N PRO A 101 19.66 -5.94 32.35
CA PRO A 101 20.61 -7.06 32.41
C PRO A 101 20.53 -7.99 31.18
#